data_AF-A0A7C2P582-F1
#
_entry.id   AF-A0A7C2P582-F1
#
_cell.length_a   1.000
_cell.length_b   1.000
_cell.length_c   1.000
_cell.angle_alpha   90.00
_cell.angle_beta   90.00
_cell.angle_gamma   90.00
#
_symmetry.space_group_name_H-M   'P 1'
#
loop_
_entity.id
_entity.type
_entity.pdbx_description
1 polymer ?
#
loop_
_entity_poly.entity_id
_entity_poly.type
_entity_poly.pdbx_seq_one_letter_code
_entity_poly.pdbx_strand_id
1 'polypeptide(L)'
;MARWSPGVAFVWCLSVSSITGAADDDRPSIERLKLMEQEVAQLAATSAQIASPQALKFAAKPLLRYSDPTRGLTAENVLMDATVWRLGQQGRPTALVTLEIYRRSDTQGVLSFEFLSLSQQRFSMQHRQHPHITWDANESALTLKPLPEAPQPAGTAPARLVQMRQLAKRFTVNEKLVTGETVVCRMLSQPIDRYQAPAEQIADGALFAFANGTNPEIGLIFEADDARWSYALVRLSAAEVTVLLDDRPAAHFPLSDSFRLKSGSYISGNHAVELPQ
;
A
#
# COMPACT_ATOMS: atom_id res chain seq x y z
N MET A 1 -27.71 -81.82 -7.11
CA MET A 1 -27.12 -81.53 -8.44
C MET A 1 -28.00 -80.51 -9.14
N ALA A 2 -27.44 -79.33 -9.46
CA ALA A 2 -27.89 -78.27 -10.38
C ALA A 2 -27.52 -76.90 -9.77
N ARG A 3 -26.26 -76.48 -9.97
CA ARG A 3 -25.85 -75.39 -10.88
C ARG A 3 -26.25 -73.99 -10.37
N TRP A 4 -25.34 -73.41 -9.61
CA TRP A 4 -25.18 -71.97 -9.40
C TRP A 4 -24.62 -71.32 -10.68
N SER A 5 -25.20 -70.19 -11.09
CA SER A 5 -24.67 -69.29 -12.12
C SER A 5 -24.06 -68.05 -11.48
N PRO A 6 -22.95 -67.49 -12.02
CA PRO A 6 -22.20 -66.43 -11.35
C PRO A 6 -22.67 -65.02 -11.76
N GLY A 7 -22.64 -64.12 -10.77
CA GLY A 7 -22.17 -62.73 -10.83
C GLY A 7 -22.57 -61.84 -12.00
N VAL A 8 -23.48 -60.89 -11.73
CA VAL A 8 -23.51 -59.59 -12.41
C VAL A 8 -22.94 -58.57 -11.43
N ALA A 9 -21.66 -58.25 -11.59
CA ALA A 9 -21.02 -57.12 -10.91
C ALA A 9 -21.39 -55.84 -11.66
N PHE A 10 -22.22 -54.99 -11.05
CA PHE A 10 -22.41 -53.61 -11.51
C PHE A 10 -21.12 -52.83 -11.24
N VAL A 11 -20.30 -52.66 -12.28
CA VAL A 11 -19.20 -51.69 -12.28
C VAL A 11 -19.83 -50.30 -12.30
N TRP A 12 -19.86 -49.65 -11.14
CA TRP A 12 -20.09 -48.21 -11.06
C TRP A 12 -18.90 -47.52 -11.72
N CYS A 13 -19.12 -46.99 -12.93
CA CYS A 13 -18.23 -46.02 -13.54
C CYS A 13 -18.32 -44.71 -12.74
N LEU A 14 -17.49 -44.58 -11.70
CA LEU A 14 -17.14 -43.30 -11.11
C LEU A 14 -16.39 -42.49 -12.18
N SER A 15 -17.13 -41.63 -12.88
CA SER A 15 -16.57 -40.57 -13.69
C SER A 15 -15.90 -39.58 -12.74
N VAL A 16 -14.60 -39.79 -12.49
CA VAL A 16 -13.74 -38.76 -11.92
C VAL A 16 -13.66 -37.66 -12.97
N SER A 17 -14.54 -36.67 -12.86
CA SER A 17 -14.42 -35.42 -13.59
C SER A 17 -13.22 -34.71 -13.00
N SER A 18 -12.06 -34.85 -13.67
CA SER A 18 -10.87 -34.07 -13.39
C SER A 18 -11.21 -32.61 -13.63
N ILE A 19 -11.56 -31.87 -12.58
CA ILE A 19 -11.53 -30.41 -12.61
C ILE A 19 -10.05 -30.03 -12.66
N THR A 20 -9.47 -30.00 -13.86
CA THR A 20 -8.24 -29.27 -14.11
C THR A 20 -8.59 -27.80 -14.03
N GLY A 21 -8.54 -27.25 -12.81
CA GLY A 21 -8.35 -25.82 -12.65
C GLY A 21 -7.05 -25.48 -13.35
N ALA A 22 -7.12 -24.72 -14.45
CA ALA A 22 -5.94 -24.11 -15.03
C ALA A 22 -5.29 -23.29 -13.92
N ALA A 23 -4.08 -23.69 -13.50
CA ALA A 23 -3.23 -22.81 -12.72
C ALA A 23 -2.99 -21.60 -13.62
N ASP A 24 -3.57 -20.46 -13.23
CA ASP A 24 -3.32 -19.19 -13.88
C ASP A 24 -1.80 -19.00 -13.95
N ASP A 25 -1.29 -18.68 -15.13
CA ASP A 25 0.14 -18.57 -15.34
C ASP A 25 0.67 -17.33 -14.58
N ASP A 26 1.18 -17.53 -13.37
CA ASP A 26 1.69 -16.45 -12.53
C ASP A 26 2.99 -15.79 -13.09
N ARG A 27 3.55 -16.28 -14.20
CA ARG A 27 4.81 -15.75 -14.76
C ARG A 27 4.78 -14.24 -15.03
N PRO A 28 3.76 -13.68 -15.70
CA PRO A 28 3.71 -12.23 -15.96
C PRO A 28 3.62 -11.42 -14.65
N SER A 29 2.97 -11.96 -13.62
CA SER A 29 2.90 -11.35 -12.29
C SER A 29 4.27 -11.31 -11.61
N ILE A 30 5.03 -12.40 -11.66
CA ILE A 30 6.39 -12.47 -11.11
C ILE A 30 7.33 -11.50 -11.84
N GLU A 31 7.21 -11.39 -13.16
CA GLU A 31 8.05 -10.49 -13.96
C GLU A 31 7.73 -9.02 -13.69
N ARG A 32 6.45 -8.66 -13.52
CA ARG A 32 6.06 -7.31 -13.10
C ARG A 32 6.61 -6.95 -11.72
N LEU A 33 6.63 -7.88 -10.76
CA LEU A 33 7.27 -7.62 -9.47
C LEU A 33 8.77 -7.36 -9.62
N LYS A 34 9.48 -8.17 -10.42
CA LYS A 34 10.91 -7.96 -10.68
C LYS A 34 11.18 -6.60 -11.33
N LEU A 35 10.32 -6.17 -12.26
CA LEU A 35 10.38 -4.83 -12.84
C LEU A 35 10.25 -3.76 -11.75
N MET A 36 9.22 -3.82 -10.89
CA MET A 36 9.05 -2.85 -9.80
C MET A 36 10.22 -2.85 -8.81
N GLU A 37 10.79 -4.01 -8.49
CA GLU A 37 12.00 -4.14 -7.66
C GLU A 37 13.21 -3.42 -8.30
N GLN A 38 13.40 -3.58 -9.62
CA GLN A 38 14.46 -2.91 -10.36
C GLN A 38 14.29 -1.39 -10.37
N GLU A 39 13.07 -0.92 -10.59
CA GLU A 39 12.73 0.51 -10.65
C GLU A 39 12.94 1.21 -9.30
N VAL A 40 12.54 0.58 -8.19
CA VAL A 40 12.85 1.11 -6.85
C VAL A 40 14.34 1.13 -6.56
N ALA A 41 15.10 0.13 -7.03
CA ALA A 41 16.55 0.12 -6.87
C ALA A 41 17.27 1.25 -7.63
N GLN A 42 16.63 1.82 -8.66
CA GLN A 42 17.14 2.99 -9.39
C GLN A 42 16.80 4.33 -8.72
N LEU A 43 15.92 4.36 -7.71
CA LEU A 43 15.63 5.57 -6.94
C LEU A 43 16.78 5.86 -5.97
N ALA A 44 17.39 7.03 -6.10
CA ALA A 44 18.43 7.51 -5.20
C ALA A 44 17.90 8.66 -4.34
N ALA A 45 17.87 8.47 -3.02
CA ALA A 45 17.52 9.51 -2.06
C ALA A 45 18.78 10.17 -1.48
N THR A 46 18.77 11.50 -1.35
CA THR A 46 19.87 12.28 -0.79
C THR A 46 19.33 13.35 0.16
N SER A 47 20.09 13.69 1.19
CA SER A 47 19.72 14.76 2.13
C SER A 47 20.95 15.33 2.80
N ALA A 48 20.95 16.63 3.06
CA ALA A 48 21.91 17.29 3.95
C ALA A 48 21.44 17.29 5.42
N GLN A 49 20.16 17.02 5.68
CA GLN A 49 19.54 17.10 7.01
C GLN A 49 19.40 15.73 7.69
N ILE A 50 19.24 14.67 6.88
CA ILE A 50 19.11 13.30 7.38
C ILE A 50 20.51 12.68 7.48
N ALA A 51 21.02 12.59 8.71
CA ALA A 51 22.37 12.10 8.97
C ALA A 51 22.53 10.59 8.78
N SER A 52 21.47 9.81 9.02
CA SER A 52 21.53 8.34 8.92
C SER A 52 21.37 7.90 7.47
N PRO A 53 22.38 7.25 6.85
CA PRO A 53 22.22 6.72 5.50
C PRO A 53 21.14 5.64 5.42
N GLN A 54 20.87 4.93 6.52
CA GLN A 54 19.84 3.89 6.56
C GLN A 54 18.41 4.47 6.49
N ALA A 55 18.23 5.72 6.90
CA ALA A 55 16.97 6.44 6.75
C ALA A 55 16.67 6.81 5.27
N LEU A 56 17.68 6.78 4.40
CA LEU A 56 17.57 7.06 2.96
C LEU A 56 17.70 5.81 2.09
N LYS A 57 17.59 4.61 2.67
CA LYS A 57 17.61 3.34 1.93
C LYS A 57 16.24 2.67 1.97
N PHE A 58 15.86 2.11 0.84
CA PHE A 58 14.65 1.30 0.75
C PHE A 58 14.79 0.00 1.56
N ALA A 59 13.66 -0.47 2.09
CA ALA A 59 13.54 -1.84 2.55
C ALA A 59 13.70 -2.81 1.36
N ALA A 60 14.16 -4.03 1.65
CA ALA A 60 14.45 -5.02 0.60
C ALA A 60 13.19 -5.60 -0.08
N LYS A 61 12.01 -5.43 0.52
CA LYS A 61 10.73 -5.94 0.03
C LYS A 61 9.65 -4.86 0.18
N PRO A 62 8.61 -4.87 -0.66
CA PRO A 62 7.49 -3.97 -0.48
C PRO A 62 6.73 -4.31 0.81
N LEU A 63 6.16 -3.29 1.43
CA LEU A 63 5.24 -3.38 2.57
C LEU A 63 3.91 -4.02 2.17
N LEU A 64 3.45 -3.72 0.95
CA LEU A 64 2.22 -4.21 0.39
C LEU A 64 2.41 -4.46 -1.11
N ARG A 65 1.80 -5.53 -1.61
CA ARG A 65 1.60 -5.79 -3.03
C ARG A 65 0.12 -6.05 -3.30
N TYR A 66 -0.41 -5.47 -4.35
CA TYR A 66 -1.81 -5.58 -4.71
C TYR A 66 -2.01 -5.42 -6.23
N SER A 67 -3.20 -5.74 -6.70
CA SER A 67 -3.68 -5.40 -8.03
C SER A 67 -5.13 -4.93 -7.92
N ASP A 68 -5.63 -4.28 -8.96
CA ASP A 68 -7.04 -3.89 -9.04
C ASP A 68 -7.53 -3.97 -10.49
N PRO A 69 -7.68 -5.19 -11.02
CA PRO A 69 -8.03 -5.38 -12.42
C PRO A 69 -9.46 -4.92 -12.73
N THR A 70 -10.31 -4.75 -11.71
CA THR A 70 -11.73 -4.42 -11.84
C THR A 70 -12.04 -2.93 -11.88
N ARG A 71 -11.11 -2.07 -11.46
CA ARG A 71 -11.32 -0.63 -11.33
C ARG A 71 -10.96 0.18 -12.59
N GLY A 72 -10.53 -0.49 -13.66
CA GLY A 72 -10.30 0.15 -14.95
C GLY A 72 -11.60 0.65 -15.59
N LEU A 73 -11.69 1.94 -15.89
CA LEU A 73 -12.82 2.54 -16.62
C LEU A 73 -12.91 2.05 -18.08
N THR A 74 -11.81 1.51 -18.60
CA THR A 74 -11.68 0.94 -19.94
C THR A 74 -10.76 -0.28 -19.88
N ALA A 75 -10.78 -1.11 -20.93
CA ALA A 75 -9.80 -2.19 -21.11
C ALA A 75 -8.33 -1.67 -21.20
N GLU A 76 -8.15 -0.37 -21.43
CA GLU A 76 -6.88 0.32 -21.69
C GLU A 76 -6.52 1.31 -20.55
N ASN A 77 -6.79 0.95 -19.30
CA ASN A 77 -6.22 1.62 -18.13
C ASN A 77 -6.41 0.76 -16.87
N VAL A 78 -5.92 -0.47 -16.92
CA VAL A 78 -6.14 -1.48 -15.87
C VAL A 78 -4.92 -1.53 -14.94
N LEU A 79 -5.14 -1.43 -13.63
CA LEU A 79 -4.08 -1.61 -12.63
C LEU A 79 -3.71 -3.09 -12.55
N MET A 80 -2.58 -3.45 -13.16
CA MET A 80 -2.12 -4.83 -13.27
C MET A 80 -1.41 -5.32 -12.00
N ASP A 81 -0.61 -4.45 -11.39
CA ASP A 81 0.19 -4.75 -10.20
C ASP A 81 0.62 -3.44 -9.56
N ALA A 82 0.78 -3.46 -8.25
CA ALA A 82 1.23 -2.32 -7.49
C ALA A 82 1.97 -2.76 -6.23
N THR A 83 2.88 -1.92 -5.78
CA THR A 83 3.68 -2.14 -4.58
C THR A 83 3.84 -0.86 -3.77
N VAL A 84 3.79 -0.96 -2.44
CA VAL A 84 4.11 0.14 -1.52
C VAL A 84 5.45 -0.16 -0.87
N TRP A 85 6.41 0.75 -1.02
CA TRP A 85 7.78 0.61 -0.54
C TRP A 85 8.07 1.55 0.60
N ARG A 86 8.88 1.06 1.53
CA ARG A 86 9.37 1.82 2.68
C ARG A 86 10.74 2.41 2.38
N LEU A 87 10.88 3.73 2.51
CA LEU A 87 12.18 4.39 2.64
C LEU A 87 12.52 4.55 4.13
N GLY A 88 13.70 4.09 4.52
CA GLY A 88 14.19 4.10 5.90
C GLY A 88 14.09 2.73 6.55
N GLN A 89 15.22 2.06 6.78
CA GLN A 89 15.23 0.64 7.18
C GLN A 89 14.92 0.38 8.66
N GLN A 90 14.92 1.42 9.50
CA GLN A 90 14.67 1.37 10.93
C GLN A 90 13.88 2.60 11.36
N GLY A 91 13.34 2.62 12.58
CA GLY A 91 12.62 3.77 13.11
C GLY A 91 11.29 4.01 12.39
N ARG A 92 10.80 5.24 12.47
CA ARG A 92 9.69 5.69 11.62
C ARG A 92 10.16 5.72 10.15
N PRO A 93 9.35 5.27 9.17
CA PRO A 93 9.67 5.45 7.76
C PRO A 93 9.93 6.92 7.42
N THR A 94 10.95 7.19 6.62
CA THR A 94 11.23 8.53 6.08
C THR A 94 10.19 8.90 5.02
N ALA A 95 9.81 7.93 4.19
CA ALA A 95 8.85 8.09 3.12
C ALA A 95 8.22 6.75 2.73
N LEU A 96 7.12 6.83 2.01
CA LEU A 96 6.54 5.72 1.26
C LEU A 96 6.64 6.02 -0.23
N VAL A 97 6.86 4.98 -1.03
CA VAL A 97 6.82 5.09 -2.50
C VAL A 97 5.91 4.00 -3.04
N THR A 98 4.81 4.38 -3.68
CA THR A 98 3.92 3.44 -4.38
C THR A 98 4.35 3.36 -5.84
N LEU A 99 4.54 2.15 -6.36
CA LEU A 99 4.70 1.90 -7.79
C LEU A 99 3.45 1.18 -8.28
N GLU A 100 2.90 1.63 -9.39
CA GLU A 100 1.71 1.05 -10.01
C GLU A 100 1.94 0.82 -11.51
N ILE A 101 1.63 -0.38 -12.00
CA ILE A 101 1.71 -0.73 -13.41
C ILE A 101 0.30 -0.70 -14.00
N TYR A 102 0.05 0.26 -14.88
CA TYR A 102 -1.17 0.37 -15.65
C TYR A 102 -0.99 -0.15 -17.07
N ARG A 103 -1.89 -1.01 -17.53
CA ARG A 103 -1.94 -1.42 -18.94
C ARG A 103 -2.47 -0.29 -19.81
N ARG A 104 -1.80 -0.01 -20.93
CA ARG A 104 -2.27 0.87 -22.01
C ARG A 104 -2.64 0.09 -23.27
N SER A 105 -1.87 -0.94 -23.60
CA SER A 105 -2.16 -1.91 -24.66
C SER A 105 -1.61 -3.28 -24.25
N ASP A 106 -1.71 -4.29 -25.12
CA ASP A 106 -1.22 -5.65 -24.83
C ASP A 106 0.28 -5.69 -24.53
N THR A 107 1.07 -4.77 -25.10
CA THR A 107 2.53 -4.74 -24.96
C THR A 107 3.06 -3.49 -24.24
N GLN A 108 2.22 -2.48 -24.03
CA GLN A 108 2.64 -1.21 -23.44
C GLN A 108 1.89 -0.93 -22.13
N GLY A 109 2.64 -0.41 -21.17
CA GLY A 109 2.15 0.04 -19.89
C GLY A 109 2.71 1.38 -19.47
N VAL A 110 2.22 1.87 -18.35
CA VAL A 110 2.77 3.02 -17.64
C VAL A 110 3.09 2.58 -16.24
N LEU A 111 4.29 2.88 -15.79
CA LEU A 111 4.69 2.81 -14.40
C LEU A 111 4.42 4.18 -13.76
N SER A 112 3.49 4.21 -12.81
CA SER A 112 3.23 5.37 -11.97
C SER A 112 4.03 5.25 -10.68
N PHE A 113 4.66 6.34 -10.28
CA PHE A 113 5.32 6.52 -9.00
C PHE A 113 4.49 7.52 -8.20
N GLU A 114 4.11 7.14 -7.00
CA GLU A 114 3.57 8.06 -6.00
C GLU A 114 4.56 8.16 -4.83
N PHE A 115 4.93 9.38 -4.48
CA PHE A 115 5.90 9.65 -3.44
C PHE A 115 5.19 10.32 -2.26
N LEU A 116 5.41 9.84 -1.05
CA LEU A 116 4.82 10.38 0.18
C LEU A 116 5.90 10.58 1.24
N SER A 117 6.14 11.82 1.66
CA SER A 117 7.10 12.14 2.73
C SER A 117 6.45 11.99 4.09
N LEU A 118 7.10 11.25 4.99
CA LEU A 118 6.75 11.15 6.41
C LEU A 118 7.78 11.82 7.32
N SER A 119 8.84 12.38 6.74
CA SER A 119 9.92 13.06 7.43
C SER A 119 9.67 14.56 7.51
N GLN A 120 10.01 15.16 8.65
CA GLN A 120 10.09 16.62 8.80
C GLN A 120 11.40 17.18 8.22
N GLN A 121 12.43 16.33 8.10
CA GLN A 121 13.72 16.68 7.50
C GLN A 121 13.65 16.55 5.99
N ARG A 122 14.14 17.57 5.28
CA ARG A 122 14.08 17.62 3.82
C ARG A 122 15.03 16.63 3.18
N PHE A 123 14.61 16.04 2.07
CA PHE A 123 15.45 15.18 1.23
C PHE A 123 14.95 15.25 -0.21
N SER A 124 15.76 14.78 -1.14
CA SER A 124 15.39 14.69 -2.55
C SER A 124 15.54 13.26 -3.02
N MET A 125 14.76 12.88 -4.02
CA MET A 125 14.82 11.58 -4.68
C MET A 125 14.86 11.77 -6.20
N GLN A 126 15.69 10.96 -6.86
CA GLN A 126 15.78 10.97 -8.32
C GLN A 126 15.96 9.56 -8.85
N HIS A 127 15.27 9.24 -9.93
CA HIS A 127 15.52 8.02 -10.69
C HIS A 127 16.79 8.16 -11.54
N ARG A 128 17.73 7.24 -11.39
CA ARG A 128 19.06 7.30 -12.06
C ARG A 128 18.98 7.26 -13.58
N GLN A 129 18.02 6.53 -14.13
CA GLN A 129 17.87 6.34 -15.58
C GLN A 129 16.78 7.25 -16.19
N HIS A 130 15.91 7.83 -15.36
CA HIS A 130 14.77 8.62 -15.80
C HIS A 130 14.73 9.94 -15.03
N PRO A 131 15.59 10.92 -15.37
CA PRO A 131 15.77 12.14 -14.57
C PRO A 131 14.53 13.01 -14.41
N HIS A 132 13.49 12.78 -15.24
CA HIS A 132 12.18 13.42 -15.11
C HIS A 132 11.37 12.90 -13.91
N ILE A 133 11.65 11.67 -13.44
CA ILE A 133 11.15 11.13 -12.18
C ILE A 133 12.06 11.67 -11.07
N THR A 134 11.67 12.82 -10.54
CA THR A 134 12.38 13.52 -9.47
C THR A 134 11.40 14.12 -8.48
N TRP A 135 11.81 14.15 -7.22
CA TRP A 135 11.02 14.64 -6.11
C TRP A 135 11.91 15.40 -5.13
N ASP A 136 11.48 16.58 -4.71
CA ASP A 136 12.02 17.32 -3.58
C ASP A 136 11.02 17.31 -2.42
N ALA A 137 11.27 16.46 -1.42
CA ALA A 137 10.47 16.32 -0.22
C ALA A 137 10.77 17.47 0.75
N ASN A 138 10.16 18.62 0.49
CA ASN A 138 10.34 19.85 1.27
C ASN A 138 9.33 20.02 2.41
N GLU A 139 8.34 19.13 2.48
CA GLU A 139 7.24 19.08 3.44
C GLU A 139 7.01 17.63 3.93
N SER A 140 6.33 17.50 5.06
CA SER A 140 5.90 16.21 5.60
C SER A 140 4.38 16.07 5.49
N ALA A 141 3.91 14.90 5.05
CA ALA A 141 2.49 14.55 5.14
C ALA A 141 2.11 14.11 6.57
N LEU A 142 3.10 13.86 7.43
CA LEU A 142 2.88 13.35 8.77
C LEU A 142 2.54 14.50 9.74
N THR A 143 1.25 14.61 10.08
CA THR A 143 0.78 15.47 11.16
C THR A 143 0.15 14.63 12.27
N LEU A 144 0.92 14.37 13.33
CA LEU A 144 0.46 13.60 14.48
C LEU A 144 -0.48 14.42 15.36
N LYS A 145 -1.61 13.81 15.72
CA LYS A 145 -2.62 14.37 16.62
C LYS A 145 -2.84 13.41 17.78
N PRO A 146 -3.09 13.90 19.01
CA PRO A 146 -3.56 13.03 20.09
C PRO A 146 -4.84 12.31 19.68
N LEU A 147 -4.94 11.01 19.96
CA LEU A 147 -6.16 10.25 19.70
C LEU A 147 -7.16 10.49 20.85
N PRO A 148 -8.32 11.12 20.61
CA PRO A 148 -9.28 11.42 21.66
C PRO A 148 -9.83 10.13 22.28
N GLU A 149 -9.99 10.14 23.61
CA GLU A 149 -10.59 9.03 24.37
C GLU A 149 -9.89 7.68 24.15
N ALA A 150 -8.60 7.70 23.78
CA ALA A 150 -7.79 6.50 23.67
C ALA A 150 -7.45 5.96 25.08
N PRO A 151 -7.45 4.63 25.30
CA PRO A 151 -6.93 4.05 26.53
C PRO A 151 -5.41 4.30 26.61
N GLN A 152 -4.83 4.15 27.81
CA GLN A 152 -3.38 4.13 27.92
C GLN A 152 -2.79 3.00 27.04
N PRO A 153 -1.66 3.24 26.34
CA PRO A 153 -0.95 2.19 25.63
C PRO A 153 -0.66 0.99 26.54
N ALA A 154 -0.97 -0.22 26.06
CA ALA A 154 -0.74 -1.44 26.81
C ALA A 154 0.77 -1.69 27.01
N GLY A 155 1.11 -2.38 28.10
CA GLY A 155 2.51 -2.63 28.49
C GLY A 155 3.29 -3.55 27.53
N THR A 156 2.61 -4.31 26.67
CA THR A 156 3.28 -5.25 25.74
C THR A 156 2.94 -4.95 24.28
N ALA A 157 3.89 -5.22 23.39
CA ALA A 157 3.70 -5.01 21.95
C ALA A 157 2.50 -5.81 21.37
N PRO A 158 2.26 -7.09 21.71
CA PRO A 158 1.06 -7.79 21.23
C PRO A 158 -0.25 -7.14 21.70
N ALA A 159 -0.32 -6.70 22.96
CA ALA A 159 -1.51 -6.04 23.51
C ALA A 159 -1.74 -4.66 22.86
N ARG A 160 -0.68 -3.90 22.59
CA ARG A 160 -0.76 -2.64 21.83
C ARG A 160 -1.28 -2.84 20.42
N LEU A 161 -0.88 -3.91 19.73
CA LEU A 161 -1.43 -4.22 18.41
C LEU A 161 -2.94 -4.49 18.46
N VAL A 162 -3.42 -5.18 19.50
CA VAL A 162 -4.86 -5.38 19.73
C VAL A 162 -5.56 -4.03 19.93
N GLN A 163 -5.01 -3.15 20.77
CA GLN A 163 -5.52 -1.79 20.96
C GLN A 163 -5.54 -1.00 19.65
N MET A 164 -4.44 -0.97 18.89
CA MET A 164 -4.37 -0.28 17.60
C MET A 164 -5.47 -0.74 16.65
N ARG A 165 -5.73 -2.05 16.55
CA ARG A 165 -6.83 -2.58 15.71
C ARG A 165 -8.21 -2.16 16.22
N GLN A 166 -8.42 -2.06 17.53
CA GLN A 166 -9.67 -1.57 18.10
C GLN A 166 -9.84 -0.07 17.84
N LEU A 167 -8.78 0.72 18.00
CA LEU A 167 -8.77 2.15 17.74
C LEU A 167 -8.97 2.45 16.25
N ALA A 168 -8.39 1.66 15.35
CA ALA A 168 -8.56 1.82 13.92
C ALA A 168 -10.02 1.68 13.47
N LYS A 169 -10.82 0.84 14.14
CA LYS A 169 -12.25 0.65 13.84
C LYS A 169 -13.11 1.89 14.07
N ARG A 170 -12.58 2.89 14.77
CA ARG A 170 -13.25 4.19 14.99
C ARG A 170 -13.20 5.08 13.76
N PHE A 171 -12.35 4.74 12.77
CA PHE A 171 -12.21 5.50 11.55
C PHE A 171 -13.09 4.91 10.45
N THR A 172 -13.79 5.80 9.73
CA THR A 172 -14.48 5.48 8.49
C THR A 172 -13.81 6.26 7.36
N VAL A 173 -13.44 5.57 6.29
CA VAL A 173 -12.79 6.16 5.12
C VAL A 173 -13.70 5.99 3.92
N ASN A 174 -14.02 7.09 3.25
CA ASN A 174 -14.88 7.10 2.07
C ASN A 174 -14.12 7.67 0.88
N GLU A 175 -13.99 6.87 -0.17
CA GLU A 175 -13.44 7.29 -1.46
C GLU A 175 -14.56 7.73 -2.38
N LYS A 176 -14.36 8.84 -3.10
CA LYS A 176 -15.28 9.29 -4.13
C LYS A 176 -14.74 8.89 -5.51
N LEU A 177 -15.47 8.01 -6.18
CA LEU A 177 -15.16 7.52 -7.50
C LEU A 177 -15.36 8.59 -8.56
N VAL A 178 -14.74 8.41 -9.73
CA VAL A 178 -14.90 9.29 -10.91
C VAL A 178 -16.36 9.36 -11.38
N THR A 179 -17.15 8.31 -11.13
CA THR A 179 -18.60 8.27 -11.40
C THR A 179 -19.41 9.20 -10.49
N GLY A 180 -18.79 9.74 -9.42
CA GLY A 180 -19.45 10.51 -8.37
C GLY A 180 -19.99 9.65 -7.22
N GLU A 181 -19.99 8.32 -7.35
CA GLU A 181 -20.35 7.40 -6.27
C GLU A 181 -19.31 7.45 -5.14
N THR A 182 -19.77 7.21 -3.91
CA THR A 182 -18.90 7.10 -2.75
C THR A 182 -18.85 5.66 -2.27
N VAL A 183 -17.65 5.13 -2.07
CA VAL A 183 -17.42 3.77 -1.57
C VAL A 183 -16.70 3.82 -0.23
N VAL A 184 -17.09 2.93 0.68
CA VAL A 184 -16.44 2.81 1.99
C VAL A 184 -15.21 1.92 1.84
N CYS A 185 -14.04 2.46 2.16
CA CYS A 185 -12.80 1.70 2.16
C CYS A 185 -12.71 0.80 3.39
N ARG A 186 -12.32 -0.46 3.18
CA ARG A 186 -12.10 -1.42 4.27
C ARG A 186 -10.67 -1.30 4.79
N MET A 187 -10.50 -1.37 6.11
CA MET A 187 -9.17 -1.53 6.68
C MET A 187 -8.61 -2.92 6.35
N LEU A 188 -7.36 -2.99 5.92
CA LEU A 188 -6.64 -4.27 5.80
C LEU A 188 -6.44 -4.90 7.18
N SER A 189 -6.44 -6.25 7.23
CA SER A 189 -6.44 -6.99 8.50
C SER A 189 -5.18 -6.81 9.35
N GLN A 190 -4.06 -6.47 8.71
CA GLN A 190 -2.77 -6.27 9.33
C GLN A 190 -2.23 -4.88 8.99
N PRO A 191 -1.44 -4.26 9.88
CA PRO A 191 -0.68 -3.10 9.47
C PRO A 191 0.31 -3.52 8.37
N ILE A 192 0.49 -2.65 7.37
CA ILE A 192 1.45 -2.86 6.29
C ILE A 192 2.88 -2.55 6.76
N ASP A 193 3.03 -1.82 7.87
CA ASP A 193 4.32 -1.58 8.51
C ASP A 193 4.18 -1.49 10.03
N ARG A 194 5.23 -1.89 10.75
CA ARG A 194 5.33 -1.79 12.20
C ARG A 194 6.75 -1.47 12.61
N TYR A 195 6.91 -0.51 13.52
CA TYR A 195 8.21 -0.01 13.90
C TYR A 195 8.29 0.43 15.35
N GLN A 196 9.51 0.68 15.79
CA GLN A 196 9.83 1.37 17.03
C GLN A 196 10.87 2.43 16.69
N ALA A 197 10.79 3.58 17.35
CA ALA A 197 11.78 4.65 17.18
C ALA A 197 12.08 5.28 18.54
N PRO A 198 12.95 4.65 19.35
CA PRO A 198 13.27 5.13 20.70
C PRO A 198 13.83 6.56 20.72
N ALA A 199 14.59 6.96 19.68
CA ALA A 199 15.10 8.32 19.52
C ALA A 199 14.00 9.38 19.40
N GLU A 200 12.80 8.97 18.96
CA GLU A 200 11.60 9.81 18.82
C GLU A 200 10.57 9.53 19.93
N GLN A 201 10.95 8.76 20.95
CA GLN A 201 10.08 8.33 22.07
C GLN A 201 8.88 7.47 21.61
N ILE A 202 9.05 6.72 20.53
CA ILE A 202 8.01 5.84 19.98
C ILE A 202 8.29 4.40 20.42
N ALA A 203 7.49 3.92 21.38
CA ALA A 203 7.56 2.56 21.90
C ALA A 203 6.94 1.53 20.94
N ASP A 204 5.96 1.94 20.13
CA ASP A 204 5.30 1.12 19.11
C ASP A 204 4.60 2.01 18.09
N GLY A 205 4.92 1.84 16.82
CA GLY A 205 4.31 2.52 15.70
C GLY A 205 3.77 1.51 14.69
N ALA A 206 2.64 1.82 14.05
CA ALA A 206 2.07 0.97 13.01
C ALA A 206 1.35 1.79 11.94
N LEU A 207 1.43 1.34 10.69
CA LEU A 207 0.71 1.89 9.55
C LEU A 207 -0.34 0.90 9.07
N PHE A 208 -1.62 1.25 9.22
CA PHE A 208 -2.75 0.52 8.64
C PHE A 208 -3.14 1.15 7.31
N ALA A 209 -3.62 0.34 6.37
CA ALA A 209 -4.17 0.85 5.11
C ALA A 209 -5.68 0.62 5.05
N PHE A 210 -6.41 1.64 4.63
CA PHE A 210 -7.81 1.56 4.21
C PHE A 210 -7.85 1.50 2.69
N ALA A 211 -8.48 0.47 2.17
CA ALA A 211 -8.46 0.15 0.75
C ALA A 211 -9.87 -0.01 0.17
N ASN A 212 -10.04 0.46 -1.06
CA ASN A 212 -11.13 0.01 -1.91
C ASN A 212 -10.68 -1.30 -2.57
N GLY A 213 -11.35 -2.41 -2.24
CA GLY A 213 -10.87 -3.74 -2.59
C GLY A 213 -9.50 -4.03 -1.95
N THR A 214 -8.45 -4.04 -2.75
CA THR A 214 -7.05 -4.19 -2.32
C THR A 214 -6.19 -2.95 -2.59
N ASN A 215 -6.74 -1.92 -3.25
CA ASN A 215 -6.03 -0.68 -3.56
C ASN A 215 -6.11 0.30 -2.36
N PRO A 216 -4.99 0.62 -1.69
CA PRO A 216 -4.96 1.48 -0.52
C PRO A 216 -5.20 2.95 -0.88
N GLU A 217 -6.14 3.57 -0.20
CA GLU A 217 -6.48 5.00 -0.39
C GLU A 217 -5.89 5.88 0.72
N ILE A 218 -5.95 5.39 1.96
CA ILE A 218 -5.49 6.11 3.16
C ILE A 218 -4.61 5.21 4.02
N GLY A 219 -3.49 5.77 4.47
CA GLY A 219 -2.69 5.28 5.56
C GLY A 219 -3.13 5.89 6.90
N LEU A 220 -3.43 5.04 7.88
CA LEU A 220 -3.63 5.43 9.28
C LEU A 220 -2.41 5.01 10.08
N ILE A 221 -1.64 5.99 10.54
CA ILE A 221 -0.47 5.79 11.39
C ILE A 221 -0.91 5.93 12.84
N PHE A 222 -0.55 4.97 13.68
CA PHE A 222 -0.59 5.09 15.13
C PHE A 222 0.81 5.09 15.70
N GLU A 223 1.06 5.93 16.69
CA GLU A 223 2.27 5.93 17.49
C GLU A 223 1.91 6.00 18.97
N ALA A 224 2.50 5.10 19.76
CA ALA A 224 2.44 5.14 21.20
C ALA A 224 3.78 5.58 21.78
N ASP A 225 3.71 6.55 22.69
CA ASP A 225 4.70 6.70 23.76
C ASP A 225 4.27 5.84 24.97
N ASP A 226 4.93 5.97 26.12
CA ASP A 226 4.60 5.19 27.33
C ASP A 226 3.25 5.60 27.98
N ALA A 227 2.66 6.72 27.57
CA ALA A 227 1.50 7.32 28.21
C ALA A 227 0.27 7.48 27.29
N ARG A 228 0.46 7.72 25.99
CA ARG A 228 -0.59 8.18 25.07
C ARG A 228 -0.45 7.61 23.67
N TRP A 229 -1.59 7.54 23.00
CA TRP A 229 -1.68 7.29 21.56
C TRP A 229 -1.76 8.61 20.79
N SER A 230 -0.98 8.69 19.72
CA SER A 230 -1.13 9.67 18.64
C SER A 230 -1.49 8.95 17.34
N TYR A 231 -2.15 9.67 16.45
CA TYR A 231 -2.47 9.17 15.11
C TYR A 231 -2.18 10.22 14.03
N ALA A 232 -1.97 9.76 12.81
CA ALA A 232 -1.94 10.58 11.60
C ALA A 232 -2.66 9.89 10.46
N LEU A 233 -3.23 10.69 9.56
CA LEU A 233 -3.86 10.24 8.32
C LEU A 233 -3.00 10.74 7.15
N VAL A 234 -2.62 9.83 6.27
CA VAL A 234 -1.82 10.15 5.08
C VAL A 234 -2.47 9.53 3.86
N ARG A 235 -2.34 10.18 2.70
CA ARG A 235 -2.87 9.66 1.44
C ARG A 235 -1.95 8.60 0.83
N LEU A 236 -2.56 7.60 0.21
CA LEU A 236 -1.89 6.52 -0.52
C LEU A 236 -2.38 6.39 -1.97
N SER A 237 -3.25 7.31 -2.41
CA SER A 237 -3.81 7.36 -3.77
C SER A 237 -4.06 8.80 -4.23
N ALA A 238 -4.36 8.96 -5.52
CA ALA A 238 -4.81 10.20 -6.15
C ALA A 238 -6.28 10.58 -5.93
N ALA A 239 -7.11 9.68 -5.39
CA ALA A 239 -8.55 9.86 -5.29
C ALA A 239 -8.95 10.96 -4.29
N GLU A 240 -10.17 11.48 -4.45
CA GLU A 240 -10.79 12.31 -3.41
C GLU A 240 -11.27 11.39 -2.28
N VAL A 241 -10.81 11.66 -1.05
CA VAL A 241 -11.10 10.82 0.12
C VAL A 241 -11.51 11.67 1.31
N THR A 242 -12.57 11.25 2.01
CA THR A 242 -12.98 11.81 3.30
C THR A 242 -12.78 10.79 4.41
N VAL A 243 -12.33 11.27 5.58
CA VAL A 243 -12.10 10.42 6.75
C VAL A 243 -12.88 10.95 7.94
N LEU A 244 -13.63 10.07 8.59
CA LEU A 244 -14.35 10.32 9.82
C LEU A 244 -13.69 9.59 10.99
N LEU A 245 -13.73 10.18 12.18
CA LEU A 245 -13.37 9.55 13.46
C LEU A 245 -14.58 9.66 14.40
N ASP A 246 -15.15 8.52 14.77
CA ASP A 246 -16.42 8.44 15.52
C ASP A 246 -17.50 9.34 14.90
N ASP A 247 -17.75 9.14 13.59
CA ASP A 247 -18.72 9.87 12.76
C ASP A 247 -18.49 11.40 12.63
N ARG A 248 -17.35 11.91 13.11
CA ARG A 248 -16.96 13.33 12.99
C ARG A 248 -15.86 13.52 11.94
N PRO A 249 -15.89 14.60 11.14
CA PRO A 249 -14.82 14.88 10.18
C PRO A 249 -13.43 14.93 10.83
N ALA A 250 -12.51 14.09 10.33
CA ALA A 250 -11.13 14.01 10.80
C ALA A 250 -10.13 14.55 9.75
N ALA A 251 -10.38 14.27 8.47
CA ALA A 251 -9.60 14.78 7.35
C ALA A 251 -10.40 14.75 6.03
N HIS A 252 -9.96 15.56 5.07
CA HIS A 252 -10.39 15.53 3.68
C HIS A 252 -9.16 15.67 2.79
N PHE A 253 -9.01 14.76 1.84
CA PHE A 253 -7.98 14.75 0.82
C PHE A 253 -8.68 15.00 -0.52
N PRO A 254 -8.49 16.16 -1.17
CA PRO A 254 -9.08 16.41 -2.47
C PRO A 254 -8.44 15.51 -3.53
N LEU A 255 -9.13 15.36 -4.67
CA LEU A 255 -8.56 14.74 -5.86
C LEU A 255 -7.22 15.40 -6.20
N SER A 256 -6.19 14.60 -6.40
CA SER A 256 -4.84 15.09 -6.61
C SER A 256 -4.52 15.37 -8.07
N ASP A 257 -3.92 16.54 -8.33
CA ASP A 257 -3.33 16.94 -9.60
C ASP A 257 -1.78 16.93 -9.58
N SER A 258 -1.21 16.23 -8.60
CA SER A 258 0.21 16.21 -8.25
C SER A 258 1.17 15.72 -9.33
N PHE A 259 0.68 15.19 -10.45
CA PHE A 259 1.49 14.72 -11.58
C PHE A 259 2.30 15.83 -12.27
N ARG A 260 2.04 17.10 -11.90
CA ARG A 260 2.79 18.28 -12.37
C ARG A 260 3.80 18.81 -11.36
N LEU A 261 3.81 18.29 -10.15
CA LEU A 261 4.64 18.77 -9.05
C LEU A 261 5.99 18.05 -9.04
N LYS A 262 7.04 18.79 -8.69
CA LYS A 262 8.38 18.23 -8.41
C LYS A 262 8.76 18.34 -6.94
N SER A 263 7.94 19.01 -6.14
CA SER A 263 8.17 19.21 -4.71
C SER A 263 6.86 19.15 -3.94
N GLY A 264 6.96 18.84 -2.65
CA GLY A 264 5.83 18.73 -1.73
C GLY A 264 5.86 17.46 -0.89
N SER A 265 4.91 17.34 0.01
CA SER A 265 4.73 16.18 0.89
C SER A 265 4.21 14.94 0.17
N TYR A 266 3.49 15.13 -0.94
CA TYR A 266 3.09 14.06 -1.85
C TYR A 266 3.20 14.54 -3.29
N ILE A 267 3.82 13.73 -4.16
CA ILE A 267 3.80 13.96 -5.62
C ILE A 267 3.58 12.65 -6.37
N SER A 268 3.26 12.74 -7.67
CA SER A 268 3.25 11.57 -8.55
C SER A 268 3.96 11.84 -9.87
N GLY A 269 4.45 10.79 -10.53
CA GLY A 269 5.14 10.86 -11.81
C GLY A 269 4.99 9.56 -12.59
N ASN A 270 5.05 9.64 -13.92
CA ASN A 270 4.80 8.48 -14.79
C ASN A 270 5.96 8.25 -15.76
N HIS A 271 6.21 6.98 -16.05
CA HIS A 271 7.15 6.53 -17.08
C HIS A 271 6.49 5.44 -17.94
N ALA A 272 6.69 5.47 -19.25
CA ALA A 272 6.19 4.42 -20.15
C ALA A 272 7.09 3.19 -20.07
N VAL A 273 6.51 2.00 -20.06
CA VAL A 273 7.24 0.73 -19.96
C VAL A 273 6.70 -0.29 -20.95
N GLU A 274 7.56 -1.18 -21.41
CA GLU A 274 7.11 -2.40 -22.10
C GLU A 274 6.64 -3.42 -21.06
N LEU A 275 5.50 -4.05 -21.32
CA LEU A 275 4.96 -5.06 -20.42
C LEU A 275 5.56 -6.43 -20.73
N PRO A 276 5.96 -7.20 -19.70
CA PRO A 276 6.32 -8.61 -19.88
C PRO A 276 5.10 -9.40 -20.40
N GLN A 277 5.32 -10.25 -21.40
CA GLN A 277 4.27 -11.10 -22.02
C GLN A 277 4.01 -12.37 -21.23
#